data_AF-A0A2D6G2X7-F1
#
_entry.id   AF-A0A2D6G2X7-F1
#
_cell.length_a   1.000
_cell.length_b   1.000
_cell.length_c   1.000
_cell.angle_alpha   90.00
_cell.angle_beta   90.00
_cell.angle_gamma   90.00
#
_symmetry.space_group_name_H-M   'P 1'
#
loop_
_entity.id
_entity.type
_entity.pdbx_description
1 polymer ?
#
loop_
_entity_poly.entity_id
_entity_poly.type
_entity_poly.pdbx_seq_one_letter_code
_entity_poly.pdbx_strand_id
1 'polypeptide(L)'
;MATIRHDKKLFQKAIELLDDLVAEDGWTEYGLAELYRNQGDCFKHAGQWKEAHSSYKKAISIVDLPIYRVLLCVILVHLRKANEASDLISGIDQDKLDPFELNDFVFAYSAIAIETGELDQLKEAKNLLENRKMAEPYFEQRRLKLLIGVQSTIKDGRSETAAQAARSLLSAMARSASKYLMLQPNFMGVGINVNSILDDIAKNSHEKIMLDEIEPNSSEND
;
A
#
# COMPACT_ATOMS: atom_id res chain seq x y z
N MET A 1 -18.86 3.01 -7.95
CA MET A 1 -17.40 3.14 -7.74
C MET A 1 -16.79 1.79 -8.01
N ALA A 2 -16.04 1.70 -9.11
CA ALA A 2 -15.69 0.45 -9.78
C ALA A 2 -14.80 -0.48 -8.94
N THR A 3 -15.16 -1.76 -9.00
CA THR A 3 -14.67 -2.93 -8.29
C THR A 3 -13.27 -3.34 -8.75
N ILE A 4 -12.25 -2.48 -8.58
CA ILE A 4 -10.83 -2.90 -8.70
C ILE A 4 -10.39 -3.68 -7.45
N ARG A 5 -11.17 -3.57 -6.35
CA ARG A 5 -10.95 -4.38 -5.15
C ARG A 5 -11.20 -5.86 -5.48
N HIS A 6 -10.10 -6.62 -5.50
CA HIS A 6 -10.02 -8.09 -5.53
C HIS A 6 -10.07 -8.77 -6.91
N ASP A 7 -9.71 -8.10 -8.00
CA ASP A 7 -9.39 -8.86 -9.21
C ASP A 7 -8.02 -9.53 -9.06
N LYS A 8 -8.05 -10.74 -8.50
CA LYS A 8 -6.86 -11.57 -8.30
C LYS A 8 -6.07 -11.77 -9.60
N LYS A 9 -6.72 -11.76 -10.77
CA LYS A 9 -6.03 -11.92 -12.05
C LYS A 9 -5.19 -10.69 -12.38
N LEU A 10 -5.68 -9.49 -12.08
CA LEU A 10 -4.92 -8.25 -12.28
C LEU A 10 -3.70 -8.19 -11.35
N PHE A 11 -3.87 -8.56 -10.07
CA PHE A 11 -2.73 -8.62 -9.15
C PHE A 11 -1.73 -9.68 -9.56
N GLN A 12 -2.16 -10.84 -10.03
CA GLN A 12 -1.27 -11.89 -10.53
C GLN A 12 -0.47 -11.42 -11.74
N LYS A 13 -1.10 -10.76 -12.71
CA LYS A 13 -0.41 -10.17 -13.86
C LYS A 13 0.58 -9.08 -13.45
N ALA A 14 0.23 -8.25 -12.45
CA ALA A 14 1.15 -7.25 -11.93
C ALA A 14 2.37 -7.89 -11.24
N ILE A 15 2.18 -9.01 -10.54
CA ILE A 15 3.27 -9.79 -9.94
C ILE A 15 4.21 -10.32 -11.01
N GLU A 16 3.67 -10.92 -12.09
CA GLU A 16 4.47 -11.44 -13.21
C GLU A 16 5.34 -10.34 -13.83
N LEU A 17 4.77 -9.15 -14.09
CA LEU A 17 5.53 -8.02 -14.62
C LEU A 17 6.62 -7.53 -13.66
N LEU A 18 6.35 -7.56 -12.35
CA LEU A 18 7.35 -7.19 -11.34
C LEU A 18 8.44 -8.24 -11.21
N ASP A 19 8.13 -9.53 -11.36
CA ASP A 19 9.13 -10.61 -11.37
C ASP A 19 10.10 -10.43 -12.55
N ASP A 20 9.58 -10.10 -13.75
CA ASP A 20 10.41 -9.78 -14.91
C ASP A 20 11.32 -8.58 -14.64
N LEU A 21 10.77 -7.48 -14.08
CA LEU A 21 11.55 -6.28 -13.76
C LEU A 21 12.62 -6.54 -12.71
N VAL A 22 12.33 -7.32 -11.68
CA VAL A 22 13.30 -7.67 -10.62
C VAL A 22 14.45 -8.53 -11.16
N ALA A 23 14.23 -9.28 -12.24
CA ALA A 23 15.26 -10.07 -12.91
C ALA A 23 16.20 -9.24 -13.81
N GLU A 24 15.82 -7.99 -14.13
CA GLU A 24 16.67 -7.09 -14.90
C GLU A 24 17.82 -6.53 -14.05
N ASP A 25 18.99 -6.38 -14.67
CA ASP A 25 20.14 -5.70 -14.08
C ASP A 25 20.03 -4.17 -14.26
N GLY A 26 20.70 -3.41 -13.39
CA GLY A 26 20.83 -1.95 -13.52
C GLY A 26 19.96 -1.13 -12.56
N TRP A 27 19.20 -1.78 -11.68
CA TRP A 27 18.49 -1.09 -10.60
C TRP A 27 19.44 -0.53 -9.55
N THR A 28 19.11 0.65 -9.05
CA THR A 28 19.66 1.12 -7.77
C THR A 28 19.10 0.28 -6.62
N GLU A 29 19.79 0.25 -5.48
CA GLU A 29 19.30 -0.45 -4.28
C GLU A 29 17.88 0.02 -3.90
N TYR A 30 17.64 1.33 -3.94
CA TYR A 30 16.32 1.90 -3.69
C TYR A 30 15.28 1.44 -4.72
N GLY A 31 15.62 1.46 -6.01
CA GLY A 31 14.72 1.01 -7.07
C GLY A 31 14.34 -0.47 -6.91
N LEU A 32 15.32 -1.32 -6.63
CA LEU A 32 15.09 -2.74 -6.40
C LEU A 32 14.24 -2.99 -5.15
N ALA A 33 14.51 -2.26 -4.06
CA ALA A 33 13.70 -2.35 -2.84
C ALA A 33 12.25 -1.91 -3.07
N GLU A 34 12.02 -0.85 -3.85
CA GLU A 34 10.66 -0.42 -4.24
C GLU A 34 9.95 -1.46 -5.11
N LEU A 35 10.64 -2.15 -6.01
CA LEU A 35 10.04 -3.26 -6.79
C LEU A 35 9.56 -4.38 -5.86
N TYR A 36 10.40 -4.82 -4.91
CA TYR A 36 9.99 -5.82 -3.91
C TYR A 36 8.86 -5.30 -3.01
N ARG A 37 8.85 -4.03 -2.65
CA ARG A 37 7.76 -3.40 -1.89
C ARG A 37 6.45 -3.37 -2.69
N ASN A 38 6.51 -3.11 -4.00
CA ASN A 38 5.36 -3.17 -4.91
C ASN A 38 4.84 -4.61 -5.02
N GLN A 39 5.72 -5.61 -5.16
CA GLN A 39 5.34 -7.01 -5.15
C GLN A 39 4.61 -7.38 -3.85
N GLY A 40 5.15 -6.93 -2.71
CA GLY A 40 4.52 -7.11 -1.40
C GLY A 40 3.09 -6.56 -1.34
N ASP A 41 2.86 -5.38 -1.90
CA ASP A 41 1.52 -4.80 -2.00
C ASP A 41 0.59 -5.61 -2.91
N CYS A 42 1.08 -6.10 -4.06
CA CYS A 42 0.29 -6.93 -4.97
C CYS A 42 -0.11 -8.25 -4.30
N PHE A 43 0.83 -8.94 -3.67
CA PHE A 43 0.56 -10.16 -2.90
C PHE A 43 -0.43 -9.91 -1.75
N LYS A 44 -0.26 -8.81 -1.00
CA LYS A 44 -1.18 -8.39 0.05
C LYS A 44 -2.60 -8.21 -0.48
N HIS A 45 -2.77 -7.51 -1.60
CA HIS A 45 -4.07 -7.28 -2.21
C HIS A 45 -4.68 -8.53 -2.88
N ALA A 46 -3.83 -9.49 -3.28
CA ALA A 46 -4.27 -10.82 -3.73
C ALA A 46 -4.66 -11.76 -2.56
N GLY A 47 -4.33 -11.39 -1.32
CA GLY A 47 -4.52 -12.21 -0.12
C GLY A 47 -3.43 -13.26 0.11
N GLN A 48 -2.30 -13.14 -0.59
CA GLN A 48 -1.11 -14.00 -0.51
C GLN A 48 -0.16 -13.45 0.57
N TRP A 49 -0.54 -13.62 1.83
CA TRP A 49 0.15 -12.98 2.96
C TRP A 49 1.59 -13.47 3.19
N LYS A 50 1.89 -14.74 2.86
CA LYS A 50 3.23 -15.31 3.07
C LYS A 50 4.23 -14.77 2.05
N GLU A 51 3.79 -14.64 0.82
CA GLU A 51 4.52 -14.07 -0.30
C GLU A 51 4.74 -12.58 -0.05
N ALA A 52 3.70 -11.85 0.37
CA ALA A 52 3.83 -10.45 0.79
C ALA A 52 4.89 -10.26 1.88
N HIS A 53 4.87 -11.12 2.90
CA HIS A 53 5.88 -11.12 3.97
C HIS A 53 7.29 -11.32 3.41
N SER A 54 7.49 -12.26 2.49
CA SER A 54 8.79 -12.50 1.84
C SER A 54 9.27 -11.27 1.06
N SER A 55 8.39 -10.66 0.27
CA SER A 55 8.71 -9.48 -0.54
C SER A 55 9.08 -8.26 0.32
N TYR A 56 8.32 -7.97 1.39
CA TYR A 56 8.70 -6.87 2.30
C TYR A 56 10.01 -7.14 3.04
N LYS A 57 10.26 -8.38 3.49
CA LYS A 57 11.56 -8.72 4.09
C LYS A 57 12.72 -8.53 3.12
N LYS A 58 12.50 -8.84 1.84
CA LYS A 58 13.49 -8.61 0.79
C LYS A 58 13.74 -7.12 0.57
N ALA A 59 12.69 -6.31 0.49
CA ALA A 59 12.81 -4.85 0.41
C ALA A 59 13.62 -4.29 1.59
N ILE A 60 13.28 -4.66 2.83
CA ILE A 60 14.01 -4.26 4.05
C ILE A 60 15.48 -4.68 4.02
N SER A 61 15.79 -5.87 3.49
CA SER A 61 17.18 -6.36 3.41
C SER A 61 18.04 -5.58 2.40
N ILE A 62 17.42 -4.88 1.46
CA ILE A 62 18.12 -4.04 0.47
C ILE A 62 18.20 -2.61 0.97
N VAL A 63 17.06 -2.03 1.36
CA VAL A 63 16.99 -0.70 1.99
C VAL A 63 16.06 -0.75 3.20
N ASP A 64 16.62 -0.45 4.36
CA ASP A 64 15.89 -0.50 5.63
C ASP A 64 15.15 0.82 5.90
N LEU A 65 13.99 0.99 5.26
CA LEU A 65 13.11 2.14 5.50
C LEU A 65 12.08 1.87 6.60
N PRO A 66 11.79 2.85 7.48
CA PRO A 66 10.77 2.74 8.53
C PRO A 66 9.40 2.29 8.00
N ILE A 67 8.96 2.83 6.87
CA ILE A 67 7.69 2.45 6.24
C ILE A 67 7.64 0.99 5.82
N TYR A 68 8.75 0.38 5.37
CA TYR A 68 8.74 -1.04 5.00
C TYR A 68 8.52 -1.94 6.22
N ARG A 69 9.07 -1.55 7.38
CA ARG A 69 8.82 -2.22 8.66
C ARG A 69 7.37 -2.08 9.09
N VAL A 70 6.76 -0.90 8.93
CA VAL A 70 5.32 -0.68 9.19
C VAL A 70 4.48 -1.61 8.31
N LEU A 71 4.78 -1.69 7.01
CA LEU A 71 4.05 -2.57 6.08
C LEU A 71 4.24 -4.05 6.46
N LEU A 72 5.45 -4.46 6.88
CA LEU A 72 5.68 -5.81 7.37
C LEU A 72 4.87 -6.12 8.64
N CYS A 73 4.77 -5.18 9.58
CA CYS A 73 3.92 -5.31 10.77
C CYS A 73 2.46 -5.62 10.41
N VAL A 74 1.91 -4.95 9.39
CA VAL A 74 0.56 -5.22 8.88
C VAL A 74 0.42 -6.67 8.42
N ILE A 75 1.42 -7.17 7.69
CA ILE A 75 1.41 -8.57 7.24
C ILE A 75 1.53 -9.54 8.41
N LEU A 76 2.37 -9.25 9.40
CA LEU A 76 2.54 -10.09 10.58
C LEU A 76 1.24 -10.18 11.40
N VAL A 77 0.50 -9.08 11.54
CA VAL A 77 -0.83 -9.07 12.16
C VAL A 77 -1.80 -10.00 11.40
N HIS A 78 -1.81 -9.94 10.07
CA HIS A 78 -2.63 -10.85 9.25
C HIS A 78 -2.21 -12.32 9.36
N LEU A 79 -0.91 -12.59 9.54
CA LEU A 79 -0.36 -13.92 9.77
C LEU A 79 -0.52 -14.41 11.22
N ARG A 80 -1.23 -13.66 12.08
CA ARG A 80 -1.43 -13.98 13.51
C ARG A 80 -0.12 -14.03 14.32
N LYS A 81 0.89 -13.28 13.87
CA LYS A 81 2.20 -13.14 14.51
C LYS A 81 2.30 -11.80 15.25
N ALA A 82 1.31 -11.51 16.12
CA ALA A 82 1.19 -10.22 16.79
C ALA A 82 2.41 -9.87 17.67
N ASN A 83 3.01 -10.86 18.33
CA ASN A 83 4.21 -10.63 19.15
C ASN A 83 5.43 -10.21 18.28
N GLU A 84 5.66 -10.89 17.16
CA GLU A 84 6.72 -10.52 16.20
C GLU A 84 6.47 -9.10 15.63
N ALA A 85 5.21 -8.76 15.36
CA ALA A 85 4.82 -7.42 14.92
C ALA A 85 5.05 -6.36 16.02
N SER A 86 4.77 -6.72 17.28
CA SER A 86 4.96 -5.89 18.47
C SER A 86 6.43 -5.53 18.69
N ASP A 87 7.30 -6.53 18.61
CA ASP A 87 8.75 -6.32 18.71
C ASP A 87 9.24 -5.42 17.58
N LEU A 88 8.82 -5.69 16.33
CA LEU A 88 9.23 -4.92 15.16
C LEU A 88 8.76 -3.46 15.23
N ILE A 89 7.50 -3.22 15.59
CA ILE A 89 6.93 -1.86 15.58
C ILE A 89 7.50 -0.96 16.67
N SER A 90 7.95 -1.56 17.79
CA SER A 90 8.57 -0.82 18.90
C SER A 90 9.89 -0.14 18.52
N GLY A 91 10.60 -0.68 17.52
CA GLY A 91 11.87 -0.15 17.04
C GLY A 91 11.76 0.84 15.88
N ILE A 92 10.55 1.26 15.50
CA ILE A 92 10.34 2.18 14.39
C ILE A 92 10.43 3.62 14.90
N ASP A 93 11.37 4.37 14.30
CA ASP A 93 11.52 5.81 14.52
C ASP A 93 10.42 6.58 13.77
N GLN A 94 9.48 7.15 14.51
CA GLN A 94 8.32 7.87 13.97
C GLN A 94 8.71 9.19 13.31
N ASP A 95 9.85 9.79 13.67
CA ASP A 95 10.27 11.10 13.15
C ASP A 95 10.74 11.01 11.68
N LYS A 96 11.02 9.78 11.22
CA LYS A 96 11.39 9.48 9.83
C LYS A 96 10.22 9.13 8.93
N LEU A 97 9.00 9.06 9.48
CA LEU A 97 7.79 8.79 8.72
C LEU A 97 7.18 10.11 8.24
N ASP A 98 6.74 10.14 6.99
CA ASP A 98 5.90 11.24 6.53
C ASP A 98 4.51 11.21 7.20
N PRO A 99 3.71 12.29 7.12
CA PRO A 99 2.39 12.33 7.77
C PRO A 99 1.41 11.23 7.34
N PHE A 100 1.51 10.71 6.12
CA PHE A 100 0.68 9.62 5.63
C PHE A 100 1.17 8.26 6.15
N GLU A 101 2.47 8.03 6.08
CA GLU A 101 3.12 6.83 6.63
C GLU A 101 2.90 6.71 8.14
N LEU A 102 2.88 7.84 8.83
CA LEU A 102 2.58 7.91 10.26
C LEU A 102 1.14 7.49 10.58
N ASN A 103 0.18 7.74 9.68
CA ASN A 103 -1.18 7.21 9.86
C ASN A 103 -1.20 5.68 9.75
N ASP A 104 -0.46 5.12 8.79
CA ASP A 104 -0.32 3.67 8.64
C ASP A 104 0.36 3.05 9.87
N PHE A 105 1.39 3.71 10.41
CA PHE A 105 2.03 3.33 11.67
C PHE A 105 1.01 3.30 12.81
N VAL A 106 0.25 4.38 13.03
CA VAL A 106 -0.72 4.48 14.13
C VAL A 106 -1.79 3.39 14.02
N PHE A 107 -2.26 3.10 12.80
CA PHE A 107 -3.21 2.02 12.59
C PHE A 107 -2.60 0.65 12.89
N ALA A 108 -1.42 0.35 12.35
CA ALA A 108 -0.72 -0.90 12.61
C ALA A 108 -0.44 -1.09 14.11
N TYR A 109 0.06 -0.06 14.78
CA TYR A 109 0.33 -0.05 16.22
C TYR A 109 -0.93 -0.32 17.04
N SER A 110 -2.03 0.36 16.71
CA SER A 110 -3.30 0.18 17.42
C SER A 110 -3.85 -1.23 17.25
N ALA A 111 -3.76 -1.79 16.04
CA ALA A 111 -4.19 -3.16 15.80
C ALA A 111 -3.31 -4.17 16.52
N ILE A 112 -1.99 -3.98 16.54
CA ILE A 112 -1.07 -4.82 17.32
C ILE A 112 -1.42 -4.77 18.80
N ALA A 113 -1.64 -3.57 19.37
CA ALA A 113 -2.01 -3.41 20.77
C ALA A 113 -3.33 -4.14 21.12
N ILE A 114 -4.32 -4.10 20.22
CA ILE A 114 -5.59 -4.85 20.38
C ILE A 114 -5.33 -6.37 20.31
N GLU A 115 -4.48 -6.82 19.38
CA GLU A 115 -4.14 -8.23 19.18
C GLU A 115 -3.39 -8.83 20.38
N THR A 116 -2.41 -8.10 20.90
CA THR A 116 -1.58 -8.53 22.03
C THR A 116 -2.35 -8.38 23.34
N GLY A 117 -3.15 -7.32 23.47
CA GLY A 117 -3.84 -6.98 24.72
C GLY A 117 -2.91 -6.36 25.77
N GLU A 118 -1.69 -5.98 25.38
CA GLU A 118 -0.71 -5.41 26.30
C GLU A 118 -1.12 -4.00 26.72
N LEU A 119 -1.29 -3.80 28.03
CA LEU A 119 -1.94 -2.61 28.57
C LEU A 119 -1.18 -1.32 28.25
N ASP A 120 0.16 -1.34 28.29
CA ASP A 120 0.96 -0.15 28.02
C ASP A 120 0.93 0.22 26.53
N GLN A 121 0.91 -0.78 25.64
CA GLN A 121 0.71 -0.56 24.21
C GLN A 121 -0.70 -0.03 23.92
N LEU A 122 -1.72 -0.53 24.60
CA LEU A 122 -3.09 -0.03 24.46
C LEU A 122 -3.22 1.43 24.90
N LYS A 123 -2.57 1.82 26.00
CA LYS A 123 -2.55 3.22 26.46
C LYS A 123 -1.87 4.13 25.45
N GLU A 124 -0.74 3.69 24.89
CA GLU A 124 -0.02 4.47 23.88
C GLU A 124 -0.80 4.55 22.56
N ALA A 125 -1.40 3.44 22.11
CA ALA A 125 -2.28 3.42 20.95
C ALA A 125 -3.45 4.40 21.12
N LYS A 126 -4.07 4.42 22.31
CA LYS A 126 -5.14 5.37 22.65
C LYS A 126 -4.64 6.82 22.53
N ASN A 127 -3.49 7.12 23.13
CA ASN A 127 -2.87 8.44 23.09
C ASN A 127 -2.61 8.91 21.64
N LEU A 128 -1.98 8.05 20.82
CA LEU A 128 -1.70 8.31 19.40
C LEU A 128 -2.98 8.57 18.60
N LEU A 129 -4.05 7.80 18.87
CA LEU A 129 -5.33 7.97 18.19
C LEU A 129 -6.03 9.26 18.65
N GLU A 130 -6.04 9.60 19.93
CA GLU A 130 -6.75 10.77 20.47
C GLU A 130 -6.10 12.10 20.05
N ASN A 131 -4.77 12.15 20.02
CA ASN A 131 -4.03 13.37 19.75
C ASN A 131 -3.75 13.63 18.26
N ARG A 132 -4.31 12.82 17.37
CA ARG A 132 -4.18 13.00 15.92
C ARG A 132 -5.55 13.21 15.28
N LYS A 133 -5.67 14.32 14.54
CA LYS A 133 -6.81 14.54 13.64
C LYS A 133 -6.40 14.13 12.23
N MET A 134 -7.14 13.20 11.63
CA MET A 134 -6.90 12.81 10.25
C MET A 134 -7.76 13.68 9.33
N ALA A 135 -7.14 14.37 8.37
CA ALA A 135 -7.83 15.32 7.51
C ALA A 135 -8.89 14.65 6.63
N GLU A 136 -8.61 13.43 6.16
CA GLU A 136 -9.55 12.73 5.29
C GLU A 136 -10.61 11.94 6.10
N PRO A 137 -11.90 12.09 5.75
CA PRO A 137 -12.99 11.39 6.43
C PRO A 137 -12.83 9.86 6.51
N TYR A 138 -12.21 9.26 5.49
CA TYR A 138 -11.96 7.82 5.47
C TYR A 138 -10.99 7.37 6.57
N PHE A 139 -9.88 8.08 6.72
CA PHE A 139 -8.88 7.80 7.74
C PHE A 139 -9.42 8.14 9.14
N GLU A 140 -10.17 9.23 9.25
CA GLU A 140 -10.82 9.62 10.51
C GLU A 140 -11.82 8.56 11.00
N GLN A 141 -12.66 8.01 10.10
CA GLN A 141 -13.59 6.95 10.46
C GLN A 141 -12.87 5.70 10.99
N ARG A 142 -11.70 5.38 10.44
CA ARG A 142 -10.88 4.24 10.88
C ARG A 142 -10.23 4.50 12.23
N ARG A 143 -9.66 5.69 12.39
CA ARG A 143 -9.11 6.16 13.66
C ARG A 143 -10.13 5.99 14.78
N LEU A 144 -11.36 6.45 14.56
CA LEU A 144 -12.45 6.31 15.54
C LEU A 144 -12.81 4.85 15.83
N LYS A 145 -12.89 3.98 14.82
CA LYS A 145 -13.18 2.55 15.01
C LYS A 145 -12.07 1.84 15.79
N LEU A 146 -10.81 2.14 15.49
CA LEU A 146 -9.67 1.61 16.23
C LEU A 146 -9.65 2.15 17.66
N LEU A 147 -9.98 3.44 17.87
CA LEU A 147 -10.07 4.02 19.21
C LEU A 147 -11.12 3.31 20.08
N ILE A 148 -12.29 3.01 19.52
CA ILE A 148 -13.31 2.20 20.20
C ILE A 148 -12.74 0.82 20.53
N GLY A 149 -12.07 0.16 19.58
CA GLY A 149 -11.47 -1.16 19.79
C GLY A 149 -10.38 -1.17 20.87
N VAL A 150 -9.53 -0.14 20.91
CA VAL A 150 -8.52 0.04 21.96
C VAL A 150 -9.20 0.24 23.31
N GLN A 151 -10.16 1.15 23.40
CA GLN A 151 -10.87 1.45 24.65
C GLN A 151 -11.64 0.24 25.18
N SER A 152 -12.32 -0.52 24.31
CA SER A 152 -12.99 -1.77 24.71
C SER A 152 -11.98 -2.79 25.21
N THR A 153 -10.81 -2.90 24.56
CA THR A 153 -9.78 -3.87 24.96
C THR A 153 -9.14 -3.49 26.30
N ILE A 154 -8.97 -2.20 26.58
CA ILE A 154 -8.52 -1.71 27.90
C ILE A 154 -9.54 -2.07 28.98
N LYS A 155 -10.83 -1.92 28.71
CA LYS A 155 -11.91 -2.09 29.69
C LYS A 155 -12.24 -3.57 29.94
N ASP A 156 -12.45 -4.32 28.86
CA ASP A 156 -13.02 -5.66 28.88
C ASP A 156 -11.95 -6.75 28.67
N GLY A 157 -10.71 -6.35 28.38
CA GLY A 157 -9.60 -7.24 28.05
C GLY A 157 -9.54 -7.62 26.57
N ARG A 158 -8.51 -8.42 26.22
CA ARG A 158 -8.34 -8.95 24.86
C ARG A 158 -9.52 -9.82 24.45
N SER A 159 -10.09 -9.53 23.29
CA SER A 159 -11.12 -10.38 22.65
C SER A 159 -10.79 -10.67 21.20
N GLU A 160 -11.09 -11.90 20.75
CA GLU A 160 -10.84 -12.32 19.36
C GLU A 160 -11.70 -11.53 18.36
N THR A 161 -12.88 -11.08 18.78
CA THR A 161 -13.78 -10.24 17.96
C THR A 161 -13.19 -8.85 17.72
N ALA A 162 -12.66 -8.20 18.76
CA ALA A 162 -11.98 -6.91 18.62
C ALA A 162 -10.70 -7.04 17.78
N ALA A 163 -9.91 -8.09 18.02
CA ALA A 163 -8.74 -8.42 17.22
C ALA A 163 -9.09 -8.60 15.74
N GLN A 164 -10.09 -9.42 15.41
CA GLN A 164 -10.55 -9.61 14.04
C GLN A 164 -11.05 -8.31 13.40
N ALA A 165 -11.77 -7.47 14.14
CA ALA A 165 -12.21 -6.17 13.66
C ALA A 165 -11.00 -5.25 13.34
N ALA A 166 -10.00 -5.20 14.22
CA ALA A 166 -8.77 -4.44 14.00
C ALA A 166 -8.01 -4.92 12.74
N ARG A 167 -7.82 -6.23 12.56
CA ARG A 167 -7.22 -6.82 11.34
C ARG A 167 -7.99 -6.42 10.08
N SER A 168 -9.32 -6.45 10.14
CA SER A 168 -10.14 -6.09 8.99
C SER A 168 -9.95 -4.62 8.58
N LEU A 169 -9.75 -3.73 9.55
CA LEU A 169 -9.47 -2.31 9.29
C LEU A 169 -8.08 -2.11 8.66
N LEU A 170 -7.08 -2.90 9.09
CA LEU A 170 -5.75 -2.92 8.48
C LEU A 170 -5.74 -3.47 7.05
N SER A 171 -6.50 -4.53 6.77
CA SER A 171 -6.54 -5.17 5.43
C SER A 171 -6.94 -4.21 4.33
N ALA A 172 -7.69 -3.16 4.70
CA ALA A 172 -8.16 -2.15 3.79
C ALA A 172 -7.29 -0.89 3.83
N MET A 173 -6.11 -0.89 4.46
CA MET A 173 -5.03 0.08 4.23
C MET A 173 -4.48 -0.12 2.81
N ALA A 174 -5.28 0.34 1.86
CA ALA A 174 -4.74 0.83 0.62
C ALA A 174 -4.18 2.21 0.96
N ARG A 175 -2.89 2.43 0.70
CA ARG A 175 -2.45 3.78 0.35
C ARG A 175 -3.38 4.24 -0.77
N SER A 176 -4.39 5.06 -0.44
CA SER A 176 -5.19 5.98 -1.29
C SER A 176 -5.32 5.70 -2.80
N ALA A 177 -5.28 4.44 -3.23
CA ALA A 177 -5.10 4.01 -4.61
C ALA A 177 -6.37 4.15 -5.46
N SER A 178 -7.40 4.87 -4.98
CA SER A 178 -8.63 5.07 -5.76
C SER A 178 -9.15 6.49 -5.82
N LYS A 179 -8.46 7.48 -5.22
CA LYS A 179 -8.83 8.89 -5.44
C LYS A 179 -7.64 9.82 -5.68
N TYR A 180 -6.46 9.44 -5.22
CA TYR A 180 -5.21 10.20 -5.42
C TYR A 180 -4.08 9.38 -6.01
N LEU A 181 -4.38 8.18 -6.53
CA LEU A 181 -3.70 7.62 -7.70
C LEU A 181 -4.06 8.48 -8.95
N MET A 182 -4.00 9.81 -8.82
CA MET A 182 -3.76 10.67 -9.96
C MET A 182 -2.41 10.21 -10.50
N LEU A 183 -2.44 9.52 -11.64
CA LEU A 183 -1.68 9.84 -12.85
C LEU A 183 -0.38 10.66 -12.67
N GLN A 184 0.46 10.29 -11.72
CA GLN A 184 1.89 10.55 -11.74
C GLN A 184 2.57 9.23 -11.38
N PRO A 185 2.82 8.36 -12.37
CA PRO A 185 3.81 7.33 -12.20
C PRO A 185 5.13 8.06 -11.91
N ASN A 186 5.51 8.04 -10.65
CA ASN A 186 6.89 8.28 -10.26
C ASN A 186 7.68 7.05 -10.71
N PHE A 187 8.08 7.04 -11.97
CA PHE A 187 9.03 6.04 -12.45
C PHE A 187 10.39 6.46 -11.92
N MET A 188 10.97 5.65 -11.03
CA MET A 188 12.35 5.85 -10.53
C MET A 188 12.58 7.16 -9.76
N GLY A 189 11.56 7.74 -9.12
CA GLY A 189 11.69 9.04 -8.44
C GLY A 189 11.78 10.25 -9.38
N VAL A 190 11.60 10.03 -10.68
CA VAL A 190 11.40 11.09 -11.68
C VAL A 190 9.90 11.25 -11.89
N GLY A 191 9.39 12.46 -11.67
CA GLY A 191 7.99 12.80 -11.91
C GLY A 191 7.69 12.78 -13.41
N ILE A 192 7.29 11.62 -13.95
CA ILE A 192 6.82 11.52 -15.33
C ILE A 192 5.43 12.14 -15.40
N ASN A 193 5.30 13.24 -16.13
CA ASN A 193 4.02 13.90 -16.37
C ASN A 193 3.19 13.07 -17.36
N VAL A 194 2.27 12.25 -16.86
CA VAL A 194 1.42 11.42 -17.73
C VAL A 194 0.46 12.25 -18.57
N ASN A 195 0.13 13.48 -18.15
CA ASN A 195 -0.68 14.35 -19.00
C ASN A 195 0.03 14.64 -20.32
N SER A 196 1.35 14.89 -20.31
CA SER A 196 2.10 15.08 -21.56
C SER A 196 2.19 13.80 -22.41
N ILE A 197 2.26 12.62 -21.79
CA ILE A 197 2.26 11.34 -22.52
C ILE A 197 0.90 11.10 -23.19
N LEU A 198 -0.20 11.35 -22.47
CA LEU A 198 -1.55 11.23 -23.02
C LEU A 198 -1.80 12.23 -24.15
N ASP A 199 -1.32 13.46 -23.99
CA ASP A 199 -1.40 14.49 -25.03
C ASP A 199 -0.60 14.09 -26.28
N ASP A 200 0.60 13.52 -26.12
CA ASP A 200 1.43 13.05 -27.24
C ASP A 200 0.84 11.81 -27.93
N ILE A 201 0.27 10.87 -27.16
CA ILE A 201 -0.46 9.72 -27.72
C ILE A 201 -1.71 10.19 -28.47
N ALA A 202 -2.46 11.14 -27.92
CA ALA A 202 -3.64 11.71 -28.56
C ALA A 202 -3.29 12.45 -29.86
N LYS A 203 -2.19 13.22 -29.87
CA LYS A 203 -1.66 13.87 -31.08
C LYS A 203 -1.22 12.87 -32.14
N ASN A 204 -0.44 11.85 -31.76
CA ASN A 204 0.00 10.80 -32.68
C ASN A 204 -1.17 9.98 -33.24
N SER A 205 -2.23 9.80 -32.45
CA SER A 205 -3.47 9.14 -32.91
C SER A 205 -4.22 10.00 -33.92
N HIS A 206 -4.25 11.33 -33.73
CA HIS A 206 -4.84 12.29 -34.67
C HIS A 206 -4.04 12.43 -35.96
N GLU A 207 -2.70 12.44 -35.90
CA GLU A 207 -1.85 12.45 -37.10
C GLU A 207 -2.00 11.18 -37.93
N LYS A 208 -2.15 10.01 -37.27
CA LYS A 208 -2.36 8.75 -37.97
C LYS A 208 -3.72 8.66 -38.66
N ILE A 209 -4.79 9.19 -38.04
CA ILE A 209 -6.13 9.29 -38.64
C ILE A 209 -6.13 10.27 -39.83
N MET A 210 -5.41 11.39 -39.71
CA MET A 210 -5.26 12.36 -40.81
C MET A 210 -4.45 11.81 -41.99
N LEU A 211 -3.44 10.98 -41.75
CA LEU A 211 -2.66 10.33 -42.81
C LEU A 211 -3.47 9.24 -43.55
N ASP A 212 -4.30 8.48 -42.83
CA ASP A 212 -5.18 7.46 -43.43
C ASP A 212 -6.36 8.09 -44.21
N GLU A 213 -6.76 9.34 -43.92
CA GLU A 213 -7.78 10.08 -44.69
C GLU A 213 -7.22 10.79 -45.94
N ILE A 214 -5.90 10.86 -46.10
CA ILE A 214 -5.24 11.57 -47.22
C ILE A 214 -4.77 10.62 -48.34
N GLU A 215 -4.75 9.30 -48.15
CA GLU A 215 -4.51 8.37 -49.27
C GLU A 215 -5.70 8.35 -50.23
N PRO A 216 -5.59 8.95 -51.45
CA PRO A 216 -6.66 8.90 -52.41
C PRO A 216 -6.66 7.50 -53.03
N ASN A 217 -7.84 6.89 -53.02
CA ASN A 217 -8.22 5.75 -53.82
C ASN A 217 -7.74 5.95 -55.27
N SER A 218 -6.58 5.38 -55.62
CA SER A 218 -5.89 5.57 -56.89
C SER A 218 -5.39 4.24 -57.45
N SER A 219 -6.33 3.40 -57.86
CA SER A 219 -6.22 2.34 -58.88
C SER A 219 -7.56 1.58 -58.87
N GLU A 220 -8.28 1.31 -59.95
CA GLU A 220 -7.84 0.94 -61.29
C GLU A 220 -8.87 1.40 -62.34
N ASN A 221 -8.35 1.83 -63.50
CA ASN A 221 -9.04 1.77 -64.77
C ASN A 221 -9.25 0.29 -65.16
N ASP A 222 -10.42 -0.02 -65.68
CA ASP A 222 -10.58 -0.77 -66.94
C ASP A 222 -11.86 -0.29 -67.66
#